data_AF-A0A430R7M9-F1
#
_entry.id   AF-A0A430R7M9-F1
#
_cell.length_a   1.000
_cell.length_b   1.000
_cell.length_c   1.000
_cell.angle_alpha   90.00
_cell.angle_beta   90.00
_cell.angle_gamma   90.00
#
_symmetry.space_group_name_H-M   'P 1'
#
loop_
_entity.id
_entity.type
_entity.pdbx_description
1 polymer ?
#
loop_
_entity_poly.entity_id
_entity_poly.type
_entity_poly.pdbx_seq_one_letter_code
_entity_poly.pdbx_strand_id
1 'polypeptide(L)'
;MGRILAVWVWLSLALAVPVTFRYTPPSGLEVRSVSLRGSFNGWGETPMQKEDGSWAVTVDLDPGEHQYKFFINGQWPRDMCNDP
;
A
#
# COMPACT_ATOMS: atom_id res chain seq x y z
N MET A 1 -7.70 -39.65 -38.41
CA MET A 1 -7.54 -38.34 -39.07
C MET A 1 -8.69 -37.45 -38.62
N GLY A 2 -8.47 -36.46 -37.76
CA GLY A 2 -9.52 -35.58 -37.24
C GLY A 2 -9.01 -34.76 -36.05
N ARG A 3 -8.80 -33.47 -36.30
CA ARG A 3 -8.10 -32.50 -35.45
C ARG A 3 -9.06 -31.80 -34.48
N ILE A 4 -8.61 -31.65 -33.23
CA ILE A 4 -8.73 -30.49 -32.32
C ILE A 4 -10.12 -30.12 -31.76
N LEU A 5 -10.18 -29.95 -30.42
CA LEU A 5 -10.63 -28.72 -29.74
C LEU A 5 -9.87 -28.61 -28.40
N ALA A 6 -8.73 -27.91 -28.42
CA ALA A 6 -8.07 -27.47 -27.20
C ALA A 6 -8.79 -26.24 -26.69
N VAL A 7 -9.46 -26.37 -25.54
CA VAL A 7 -10.06 -25.25 -24.83
C VAL A 7 -8.93 -24.46 -24.17
N TRP A 8 -8.62 -23.28 -24.70
CA TRP A 8 -7.74 -22.30 -24.06
C TRP A 8 -8.55 -21.50 -23.04
N VAL A 9 -8.71 -22.04 -21.82
CA VAL A 9 -9.17 -21.24 -20.69
C VAL A 9 -7.96 -20.49 -20.14
N TRP A 10 -7.75 -19.25 -20.59
CA TRP A 10 -6.92 -18.28 -19.87
C TRP A 10 -7.75 -17.75 -18.69
N LEU A 11 -7.84 -18.51 -17.59
CA LEU A 11 -8.31 -17.95 -16.34
C LEU A 11 -7.10 -17.39 -15.61
N SER A 12 -6.74 -16.14 -15.93
CA SER A 12 -5.87 -15.37 -15.05
C SER A 12 -6.66 -15.09 -13.77
N LEU A 13 -6.48 -15.93 -12.75
CA LEU A 13 -6.93 -15.59 -11.40
C LEU A 13 -5.96 -14.52 -10.87
N ALA A 14 -6.25 -13.27 -11.20
CA ALA A 14 -5.61 -12.11 -10.59
C ALA A 14 -6.02 -12.07 -9.10
N LEU A 15 -5.21 -12.69 -8.25
CA LEU A 15 -5.42 -12.65 -6.80
C LEU A 15 -4.77 -11.41 -6.21
N ALA A 16 -5.38 -10.86 -5.17
CA ALA A 16 -4.75 -9.88 -4.32
C ALA A 16 -3.41 -10.43 -3.79
N VAL A 17 -2.36 -9.61 -3.86
CA VAL A 17 -1.03 -9.97 -3.37
C VAL A 17 -0.65 -9.09 -2.17
N PRO A 18 0.05 -9.65 -1.17
CA PRO A 18 0.49 -8.85 -0.03
C PRO A 18 1.57 -7.86 -0.45
N VAL A 19 1.34 -6.57 -0.21
CA VAL A 19 2.29 -5.49 -0.47
C VAL A 19 2.61 -4.77 0.83
N THR A 20 3.89 -4.74 1.19
CA THR A 20 4.37 -4.00 2.36
C THR A 20 4.72 -2.57 1.99
N PHE A 21 4.07 -1.62 2.63
CA PHE A 21 4.41 -0.20 2.59
C PHE A 21 5.28 0.14 3.79
N ARG A 22 6.36 0.90 3.56
CA ARG A 22 7.27 1.36 4.60
C ARG A 22 7.50 2.87 4.49
N TYR A 23 7.47 3.55 5.63
CA TYR A 23 7.81 4.96 5.77
C TYR A 23 8.90 5.13 6.82
N THR A 24 10.03 5.74 6.44
CA THR A 24 11.13 6.06 7.36
C THR A 24 11.19 7.57 7.52
N PRO A 25 10.87 8.11 8.72
CA PRO A 25 10.92 9.54 8.95
C PRO A 25 12.35 10.08 8.89
N PRO A 26 12.55 11.32 8.40
CA PRO A 26 13.84 11.99 8.48
C PRO A 26 14.25 12.21 9.93
N SER A 27 15.56 12.31 10.19
CA SER A 27 16.07 12.58 11.53
C SER A 27 15.60 13.95 12.04
N GLY A 28 15.27 14.02 13.33
CA GLY A 28 14.81 15.26 13.98
C GLY A 28 13.33 15.58 13.81
N LEU A 29 12.58 14.80 13.03
CA LEU A 29 11.14 14.97 12.84
C LEU A 29 10.36 14.08 13.82
N GLU A 30 9.44 14.67 14.57
CA GLU A 30 8.64 13.94 15.57
C GLU A 30 7.42 13.27 14.91
N VAL A 31 7.49 11.95 14.70
CA VAL A 31 6.37 11.15 14.20
C VAL A 31 5.79 10.28 15.32
N ARG A 32 4.52 10.54 15.66
CA ARG A 32 3.75 9.85 16.69
C ARG A 32 2.81 8.81 16.13
N SER A 33 2.29 9.02 14.92
CA SER A 33 1.44 8.07 14.21
C SER A 33 1.61 8.18 12.70
N VAL A 34 1.43 7.06 12.01
CA VAL A 34 1.35 6.99 10.56
C VAL A 34 0.21 6.06 10.18
N SER A 35 -0.66 6.53 9.29
CA SER A 35 -1.70 5.73 8.64
C SER A 35 -1.44 5.69 7.14
N LEU A 36 -1.55 4.51 6.53
CA LEU A 36 -1.61 4.38 5.07
C LEU A 36 -3.03 4.69 4.61
N ARG A 37 -3.16 5.59 3.64
CA ARG A 37 -4.44 5.94 3.01
C ARG A 37 -4.30 5.81 1.50
N GLY A 38 -5.25 5.18 0.83
CA GLY A 38 -5.17 4.97 -0.61
C GLY A 38 -6.48 4.56 -1.27
N SER A 39 -6.46 4.37 -2.58
CA SER A 39 -7.65 3.98 -3.35
C SER A 39 -8.27 2.66 -2.85
N PHE A 40 -7.44 1.71 -2.43
CA PHE A 40 -7.84 0.38 -1.94
C PHE A 40 -8.56 0.39 -0.58
N ASN A 41 -8.45 1.47 0.22
CA ASN A 41 -9.17 1.60 1.48
C ASN A 41 -10.15 2.79 1.49
N GLY A 42 -10.55 3.28 0.31
CA GLY A 42 -11.46 4.42 0.16
C GLY A 42 -10.87 5.71 0.74
N TRP A 43 -9.55 5.84 0.74
CA TRP A 43 -8.81 6.87 1.46
C TRP A 43 -9.12 6.88 2.96
N GLY A 44 -9.53 5.77 3.57
CA GLY A 44 -9.64 5.60 5.03
C GLY A 44 -8.26 5.49 5.69
N GLU A 45 -8.23 5.38 7.02
CA GLU A 45 -6.98 5.17 7.76
C GLU A 45 -6.68 3.70 7.98
N THR A 46 -5.52 3.24 7.50
CA THR A 46 -4.93 1.95 7.87
C THR A 46 -3.71 2.22 8.75
N PRO A 47 -3.80 2.10 10.09
CA PRO A 47 -2.68 2.39 10.99
C PRO A 47 -1.46 1.51 10.70
N MET A 48 -0.28 2.13 10.69
CA MET A 48 1.00 1.44 10.50
C MET A 48 1.65 1.12 11.85
N GLN A 49 2.43 0.05 11.90
CA GLN A 49 3.19 -0.35 13.08
C GLN A 49 4.60 0.23 13.03
N LYS A 50 5.12 0.68 14.17
CA LYS A 50 6.48 1.20 14.27
C LYS A 50 7.47 0.05 14.52
N GLU A 51 8.44 -0.10 13.63
CA GLU A 51 9.47 -1.14 13.64
C GLU A 51 10.83 -0.51 13.30
N ASP A 52 11.81 -0.63 14.21
CA ASP A 52 13.21 -0.19 14.00
C ASP A 52 13.34 1.25 13.46
N GLY A 53 12.55 2.18 14.00
CA GLY A 53 12.57 3.59 13.61
C GLY A 53 11.81 3.90 12.32
N SER A 54 11.22 2.89 11.66
CA SER A 54 10.34 3.03 10.51
C SER A 54 8.89 2.66 10.86
N TRP A 55 7.96 2.96 9.97
CA TRP A 55 6.56 2.56 10.05
C TRP A 55 6.24 1.60 8.91
N ALA A 56 5.57 0.48 9.18
CA ALA A 56 5.24 -0.52 8.18
C ALA A 56 3.79 -1.03 8.30
N VAL A 57 3.21 -1.40 7.16
CA VAL A 57 1.96 -2.19 7.08
C VAL A 57 1.97 -3.02 5.81
N THR A 58 1.38 -4.21 5.88
CA THR A 58 1.14 -5.06 4.69
C THR A 58 -0.35 -5.08 4.39
N VAL A 59 -0.70 -4.83 3.13
CA VAL A 59 -2.07 -4.83 2.62
C VAL A 59 -2.13 -5.69 1.37
N ASP A 60 -3.18 -6.49 1.24
CA ASP A 60 -3.43 -7.28 0.04
C ASP A 60 -4.03 -6.37 -1.03
N LEU A 61 -3.37 -6.27 -2.18
CA LEU A 61 -3.79 -5.42 -3.30
C LEU A 61 -4.13 -6.26 -4.53
N ASP A 62 -5.32 -6.05 -5.06
CA ASP A 62 -5.70 -6.58 -6.38
C ASP A 62 -4.79 -6.00 -7.48
N PRO A 63 -4.54 -6.75 -8.57
CA PRO A 63 -3.77 -6.22 -9.70
C PRO A 63 -4.44 -4.97 -10.30
N GLY A 64 -3.65 -3.91 -10.47
CA GLY A 64 -4.12 -2.65 -11.01
C GLY A 64 -3.33 -1.47 -10.50
N GLU A 65 -3.77 -0.27 -10.88
CA GLU A 65 -3.21 0.97 -10.38
C GLU A 65 -3.83 1.33 -9.04
N HIS A 66 -2.97 1.65 -8.08
CA HIS A 66 -3.37 2.10 -6.75
C HIS A 66 -2.70 3.41 -6.41
N GLN A 67 -3.47 4.34 -5.86
CA GLN A 67 -2.95 5.58 -5.33
C GLN A 67 -2.84 5.47 -3.82
N TYR A 68 -1.80 6.05 -3.23
CA TYR A 68 -1.62 6.07 -1.80
C TYR A 68 -0.88 7.32 -1.34
N LYS A 69 -1.00 7.62 -0.04
CA LYS A 69 -0.18 8.60 0.66
C LYS A 69 -0.13 8.26 2.15
N PHE A 70 0.97 8.62 2.82
CA PHE A 70 1.06 8.50 4.27
C PHE A 70 0.38 9.69 4.95
N PHE A 71 -0.44 9.39 5.94
CA PHE A 71 -1.13 10.34 6.79
C PHE A 71 -0.43 10.34 8.14
N ILE A 72 0.25 11.43 8.45
CA ILE A 72 1.23 11.49 9.55
C ILE A 72 0.65 12.40 10.62
N ASN A 73 0.68 11.95 11.88
CA ASN A 73 0.20 12.74 13.03
C ASN A 73 -1.21 13.32 12.88
N GLY A 74 -2.09 12.67 12.11
CA GLY A 74 -3.45 13.17 11.85
C GLY A 74 -3.53 14.25 10.77
N GLN A 75 -2.50 14.42 9.93
CA GLN A 75 -2.43 15.43 8.88
C GLN A 75 -1.92 14.86 7.56
N TRP A 76 -2.22 15.59 6.48
CA TRP A 76 -1.64 15.34 5.16
C TRP A 76 -0.36 16.17 5.02
N PRO A 77 0.83 15.55 4.97
CA PRO A 77 2.07 16.28 4.74
C PRO A 77 2.00 16.97 3.37
N ARG A 78 2.44 18.23 3.25
CA ARG A 78 2.55 18.86 1.92
C ARG A 78 3.77 18.30 1.20
N ASP A 79 4.87 18.19 1.92
CA ASP A 79 6.10 17.54 1.49
C ASP A 79 6.41 16.33 2.36
N MET A 80 6.43 15.14 1.75
CA MET A 80 6.72 13.88 2.45
C MET A 80 8.13 13.81 3.04
N CYS A 81 9.05 14.64 2.56
CA CYS A 81 10.43 14.68 3.02
C CYS A 81 10.62 15.59 4.24
N ASN A 82 9.78 16.62 4.40
CA ASN A 82 10.02 17.71 5.34
C ASN A 82 8.87 17.97 6.33
N ASP A 83 7.66 17.50 6.06
CA ASP A 83 6.47 17.76 6.88
C ASP A 83 6.06 16.53 7.71
N PRO A 84 5.83 16.69 9.04
CA PRO A 84 5.25 15.66 9.92
C PRO A 84 3.72 15.60 9.87
#